data_AF-A0A4P7NY09-F1
#
_entry.id   AF-A0A4P7NY09-F1
#
_cell.length_a   1.000
_cell.length_b   1.000
_cell.length_c   1.000
_cell.angle_alpha   90.00
_cell.angle_beta   90.00
_cell.angle_gamma   90.00
#
_symmetry.space_group_name_H-M   'P 1'
#
loop_
_entity.id
_entity.type
_entity.pdbx_description
1 polymer ?
#
loop_
_entity_poly.entity_id
_entity_poly.type
_entity_poly.pdbx_seq_one_letter_code
_entity_poly.pdbx_strand_id
1 'polypeptide(L)'
;MSKNNGPVTQKEYPLKEGITIVSRTDLHGNIIEANEDFIEASGFEWKDLVGQPHNILRHPDVPAAVFKDFWTTLQAGKPWSQIVKNRRKNGDHYWVKANATPILSL
;
A
#
# COMPACT_ATOMS: atom_id res chain seq x y z
N MET A 1 13.06 6.83 8.86
CA MET A 1 12.19 7.80 9.55
C MET A 1 10.84 7.79 8.87
N SER A 2 9.75 7.48 9.59
CA SER A 2 8.40 7.54 9.02
C SER A 2 8.06 9.01 8.79
N LYS A 3 7.94 9.44 7.54
CA LYS A 3 7.30 10.74 7.26
C LYS A 3 5.89 10.67 7.84
N ASN A 4 5.46 11.71 8.54
CA ASN A 4 4.11 11.79 9.07
C ASN A 4 3.17 11.94 7.87
N ASN A 5 2.40 10.90 7.54
CA ASN A 5 1.60 10.85 6.32
C ASN A 5 0.33 11.72 6.35
N GLY A 6 0.17 12.58 7.37
CA GLY A 6 -0.99 13.44 7.57
C GLY A 6 -1.93 12.88 8.65
N PRO A 7 -3.15 13.45 8.78
CA PRO A 7 -4.07 13.06 9.83
C PRO A 7 -4.48 11.60 9.69
N VAL A 8 -4.83 10.99 10.82
CA VAL A 8 -5.36 9.62 10.91
C VAL A 8 -6.66 9.68 11.69
N THR A 9 -7.70 9.10 11.12
CA THR A 9 -8.95 8.83 11.79
C THR A 9 -8.98 7.33 12.13
N GLN A 10 -9.88 6.94 13.03
CA GLN A 10 -10.17 5.53 13.29
C GLN A 10 -11.45 5.08 12.60
N LYS A 11 -11.86 5.79 11.54
CA LYS A 11 -13.02 5.43 10.72
C LYS A 11 -12.59 4.49 9.61
N GLU A 12 -13.25 3.34 9.55
CA GLU A 12 -13.07 2.40 8.46
C GLU A 12 -13.83 2.86 7.22
N TYR A 13 -13.18 2.71 6.07
CA TYR A 13 -13.78 2.74 4.75
C TYR A 13 -13.90 1.31 4.24
N PRO A 14 -15.12 0.76 4.14
CA PRO A 14 -15.32 -0.59 3.65
C PRO A 14 -15.03 -0.64 2.15
N LEU A 15 -14.19 -1.59 1.75
CA LEU A 15 -14.03 -1.94 0.34
C LEU A 15 -15.26 -2.72 -0.14
N LYS A 16 -15.66 -2.50 -1.39
CA LYS A 16 -16.74 -3.27 -2.03
C LYS A 16 -16.34 -4.75 -2.10
N GLU A 17 -17.30 -5.64 -1.92
CA GLU A 17 -17.04 -7.09 -2.01
C GLU A 17 -16.57 -7.47 -3.42
N GLY A 18 -15.58 -8.36 -3.49
CA GLY A 18 -15.05 -8.86 -4.77
C GLY A 18 -14.08 -7.95 -5.52
N ILE A 19 -13.77 -6.74 -5.01
CA ILE A 19 -12.78 -5.87 -5.68
C ILE A 19 -11.36 -6.36 -5.47
N THR A 20 -10.51 -6.09 -6.46
CA THR A 20 -9.06 -6.28 -6.35
C THR A 20 -8.37 -4.95 -6.60
N ILE A 21 -7.70 -4.43 -5.58
CA ILE A 21 -6.84 -3.25 -5.76
C ILE A 21 -5.45 -3.69 -6.19
N VAL A 22 -4.89 -3.01 -7.19
CA VAL A 22 -3.59 -3.36 -7.77
C VAL A 22 -2.73 -2.11 -7.86
N SER A 23 -1.47 -2.24 -7.45
CA SER A 23 -0.42 -1.25 -7.67
C SER A 23 0.88 -1.94 -8.03
N ARG A 24 1.68 -1.34 -8.91
CA ARG A 24 3.06 -1.76 -9.21
C ARG A 24 4.01 -0.67 -8.77
N THR A 25 5.17 -1.07 -8.26
CA THR A 25 6.25 -0.15 -7.93
C THR A 25 7.49 -0.40 -8.78
N ASP A 26 8.35 0.60 -8.88
CA ASP A 26 9.74 0.41 -9.27
C ASP A 26 10.52 -0.35 -8.17
N LEU A 27 11.81 -0.60 -8.42
CA LEU A 27 12.70 -1.29 -7.46
C LEU A 27 12.99 -0.48 -6.19
N HIS A 28 12.69 0.82 -6.18
CA HIS A 28 12.83 1.69 -5.02
C HIS A 28 11.53 1.80 -4.21
N GLY A 29 10.46 1.14 -4.66
CA GLY A 29 9.14 1.15 -4.01
C GLY A 29 8.28 2.36 -4.38
N ASN A 30 8.62 3.10 -5.43
CA ASN A 30 7.79 4.19 -5.95
C ASN A 30 6.70 3.64 -6.85
N ILE A 31 5.45 4.10 -6.68
CA ILE A 31 4.30 3.65 -7.46
C ILE A 31 4.46 4.11 -8.92
N ILE A 32 4.34 3.18 -9.86
CA ILE A 32 4.40 3.44 -11.31
C ILE A 32 3.10 3.09 -12.04
N GLU A 33 2.29 2.20 -11.46
CA GLU A 33 0.97 1.84 -11.98
C GLU A 33 0.01 1.61 -10.81
N ALA A 34 -1.26 1.95 -10.98
CA ALA A 34 -2.35 1.60 -10.08
C ALA A 34 -3.66 1.46 -10.87
N ASN A 35 -4.54 0.54 -10.46
CA ASN A 35 -5.88 0.46 -11.03
C ASN A 35 -6.85 1.45 -10.38
N GLU A 36 -8.02 1.65 -10.99
CA GLU A 36 -9.04 2.58 -10.52
C GLU A 36 -9.51 2.27 -9.09
N ASP A 37 -9.68 0.99 -8.75
CA ASP A 37 -10.09 0.57 -7.41
C ASP A 37 -9.05 0.94 -6.34
N PHE A 38 -7.75 0.84 -6.66
CA PHE A 38 -6.68 1.27 -5.75
C PHE A 38 -6.73 2.78 -5.52
N ILE A 39 -6.94 3.55 -6.59
CA ILE A 39 -7.06 5.01 -6.53
C ILE A 39 -8.27 5.39 -5.66
N GLU A 40 -9.45 4.81 -5.93
CA GLU A 40 -10.68 5.00 -5.15
C GLU A 40 -10.45 4.63 -3.67
N ALA A 41 -9.94 3.42 -3.39
CA ALA A 41 -9.68 2.93 -2.05
C ALA A 41 -8.71 3.85 -1.28
N SER A 42 -7.67 4.35 -1.94
CA SER A 42 -6.68 5.24 -1.32
C SER A 42 -7.24 6.65 -1.01
N GLY A 43 -8.24 7.10 -1.75
CA GLY A 43 -8.74 8.48 -1.69
C GLY A 43 -7.74 9.53 -2.18
N PHE A 44 -6.64 9.11 -2.80
CA PHE A 44 -5.72 9.99 -3.53
C PHE A 44 -6.13 10.10 -4.99
N GLU A 45 -5.73 11.18 -5.65
CA GLU A 45 -5.77 11.22 -7.12
C GLU A 45 -4.52 10.55 -7.69
N TRP A 46 -4.60 10.03 -8.92
CA TRP A 46 -3.44 9.39 -9.57
C TRP A 46 -2.18 10.27 -9.56
N LYS A 47 -2.34 11.58 -9.82
CA LYS A 47 -1.24 12.56 -9.81
C LYS A 47 -0.54 12.69 -8.45
N ASP A 48 -1.22 12.34 -7.36
CA ASP A 48 -0.67 12.34 -6.01
C ASP A 48 0.02 11.00 -5.67
N LEU A 49 -0.26 9.93 -6.42
CA LEU A 49 0.26 8.58 -6.19
C LEU A 49 1.49 8.28 -7.04
N VAL A 50 1.45 8.63 -8.33
CA VAL A 50 2.51 8.30 -9.27
C VAL A 50 3.85 8.89 -8.84
N GLY A 51 4.89 8.06 -8.82
CA GLY A 51 6.24 8.42 -8.37
C GLY A 51 6.38 8.55 -6.84
N GLN A 52 5.31 8.43 -6.06
CA GLN A 52 5.42 8.43 -4.59
C GLN A 52 5.81 7.05 -4.05
N PRO A 53 6.58 6.99 -2.95
CA PRO A 53 6.82 5.74 -2.26
C PRO A 53 5.49 5.13 -1.78
N HIS A 54 5.33 3.81 -1.93
CA HIS A 54 4.12 3.08 -1.53
C HIS A 54 3.74 3.30 -0.05
N ASN A 55 4.73 3.63 0.78
CA ASN A 55 4.52 3.97 2.18
C ASN A 55 3.64 5.21 2.44
N ILE A 56 3.24 5.98 1.42
CA ILE A 56 2.22 7.05 1.54
C ILE A 56 0.89 6.52 2.10
N LEU A 57 0.59 5.24 1.84
CA LEU A 57 -0.59 4.52 2.33
C LEU A 57 -0.40 3.90 3.72
N ARG A 58 0.78 4.05 4.32
CA ARG A 58 1.07 3.44 5.61
C ARG A 58 0.18 4.05 6.69
N HIS A 59 -0.56 3.18 7.37
CA HIS A 59 -1.22 3.52 8.63
C HIS A 59 -0.22 3.43 9.80
N PRO A 60 -0.21 4.37 10.77
CA PRO A 60 0.72 4.35 11.91
C PRO A 60 0.57 3.11 12.79
N ASP A 61 -0.65 2.56 12.91
CA ASP A 61 -0.90 1.31 13.63
C ASP A 61 -0.18 0.09 13.03
N VAL A 62 0.32 0.16 11.79
CA VAL A 62 1.10 -0.93 11.20
C VAL A 62 2.55 -0.86 11.71
N PRO A 63 3.00 -1.87 12.50
CA PRO A 63 4.33 -1.86 13.08
C PRO A 63 5.42 -1.83 12.01
N ALA A 64 6.56 -1.19 12.32
CA ALA A 64 7.71 -1.15 11.42
C ALA A 64 8.23 -2.56 11.04
N ALA A 65 8.04 -3.55 11.91
CA ALA A 65 8.42 -4.94 11.67
C ALA A 65 7.71 -5.55 10.45
N VAL A 66 6.45 -5.18 10.19
CA VAL A 66 5.68 -5.67 9.03
C VAL A 66 6.34 -5.24 7.71
N PHE A 67 6.83 -4.01 7.65
CA PHE A 67 7.54 -3.50 6.47
C PHE A 67 8.93 -4.10 6.31
N LYS A 68 9.62 -4.37 7.42
CA LYS A 68 10.90 -5.07 7.39
C LYS A 68 10.73 -6.48 6.82
N ASP A 69 9.69 -7.18 7.26
CA ASP A 69 9.32 -8.51 6.78
C ASP A 69 8.95 -8.50 5.28
N PHE A 70 8.13 -7.53 4.86
CA PHE A 70 7.81 -7.29 3.45
C PHE A 70 9.06 -7.19 2.57
N TRP A 71 9.97 -6.27 2.91
CA TRP A 71 11.18 -6.05 2.09
C TRP A 71 12.12 -7.24 2.12
N THR A 72 12.29 -7.86 3.29
CA THR A 72 13.15 -9.05 3.44
C THR A 72 12.63 -10.20 2.58
N THR A 73 11.30 -10.39 2.53
CA THR A 73 10.66 -11.44 1.74
C THR A 73 10.79 -11.19 0.23
N LEU A 74 10.47 -9.97 -0.23
CA LEU A 74 10.54 -9.63 -1.65
C LEU A 74 11.98 -9.64 -2.19
N GLN A 75 12.94 -9.12 -1.42
CA GLN A 75 14.36 -9.14 -1.79
C GLN A 75 14.93 -10.56 -1.86
N ALA A 76 14.35 -11.51 -1.12
CA ALA A 76 14.67 -12.93 -1.23
C ALA A 76 14.00 -13.63 -2.43
N GLY A 77 13.30 -12.88 -3.31
CA GLY A 77 12.60 -13.43 -4.47
C GLY A 77 11.32 -14.19 -4.11
N LYS A 78 10.80 -14.03 -2.90
CA LYS A 78 9.63 -14.77 -2.40
C LYS A 78 8.36 -13.91 -2.43
N PRO A 79 7.18 -14.50 -2.66
CA PRO A 79 5.93 -13.80 -2.49
C PRO A 79 5.68 -13.51 -0.99
N TRP A 80 5.00 -12.40 -0.72
CA TRP A 80 4.63 -11.95 0.61
C TRP A 80 3.12 -11.80 0.72
N SER A 81 2.51 -12.23 1.83
CA SER A 81 1.06 -12.11 2.06
C SER A 81 0.75 -11.82 3.53
N GLN A 82 -0.05 -10.77 3.79
CA GLN A 82 -0.44 -10.38 5.16
C GLN A 82 -1.69 -9.46 5.16
N ILE A 83 -2.40 -9.37 6.29
CA ILE A 83 -3.53 -8.43 6.48
C ILE A 83 -3.04 -7.04 6.89
N VAL A 84 -3.13 -6.05 5.99
CA VAL A 84 -2.58 -4.71 6.21
C VAL A 84 -3.69 -3.68 6.37
N LYS A 85 -3.54 -2.80 7.37
CA LYS A 85 -4.32 -1.57 7.51
C LYS A 85 -3.65 -0.47 6.68
N ASN A 86 -4.33 0.01 5.66
CA ASN A 86 -3.88 1.12 4.84
C ASN A 86 -4.62 2.40 5.22
N ARG A 87 -3.92 3.52 5.12
CA ARG A 87 -4.43 4.86 5.36
C ARG A 87 -4.88 5.49 4.04
N ARG A 88 -6.03 6.16 4.07
CA ARG A 88 -6.55 7.00 2.99
C ARG A 88 -6.03 8.44 3.10
N LYS A 89 -6.10 9.21 2.02
CA LYS A 89 -5.69 10.63 1.99
C LYS A 89 -6.31 11.46 3.11
N ASN A 90 -7.61 11.26 3.35
CA ASN A 90 -8.39 11.96 4.38
C ASN A 90 -8.11 11.48 5.82
N GLY A 91 -7.31 10.42 5.99
CA GLY A 91 -6.97 9.84 7.28
C GLY A 91 -7.78 8.60 7.69
N ASP A 92 -8.90 8.30 7.01
CA ASP A 92 -9.63 7.03 7.21
C ASP A 92 -8.75 5.84 6.85
N HIS A 93 -9.22 4.62 7.10
CA HIS A 93 -8.46 3.41 6.80
C HIS A 93 -9.28 2.35 6.09
N TYR A 94 -8.60 1.44 5.41
CA TYR A 94 -9.18 0.24 4.84
C TYR A 94 -8.26 -0.95 5.07
N TRP A 95 -8.84 -2.14 5.16
CA TRP A 95 -8.10 -3.39 5.35
C TRP A 95 -7.97 -4.15 4.04
N VAL A 96 -6.81 -4.77 3.83
CA VAL A 96 -6.57 -5.66 2.69
C VAL A 96 -5.86 -6.92 3.13
N LYS A 97 -6.15 -8.03 2.45
CA LYS A 97 -5.21 -9.15 2.36
C LYS A 97 -4.24 -8.85 1.22
N ALA A 98 -3.13 -8.21 1.56
CA ALA A 98 -2.12 -7.82 0.58
C ALA A 98 -1.33 -9.05 0.12
N ASN A 99 -1.11 -9.17 -1.19
CA ASN A 99 -0.20 -10.12 -1.80
C ASN A 99 0.80 -9.32 -2.65
N ALA A 100 2.09 -9.52 -2.43
CA ALA A 100 3.14 -8.87 -3.21
C ALA A 100 4.09 -9.93 -3.75
N THR A 101 4.46 -9.81 -5.02
CA THR A 101 5.36 -10.75 -5.70
C THR A 101 6.36 -9.93 -6.51
N PRO A 102 7.67 -10.20 -6.40
CA PRO A 102 8.66 -9.53 -7.22
C PRO A 102 8.46 -9.95 -8.69
N ILE A 103 8.42 -8.98 -9.60
CA ILE A 103 8.37 -9.22 -11.04
C ILE A 103 9.81 -9.28 -11.53
N LEU A 104 10.27 -10.48 -11.85
CA LEU A 104 11.59 -10.70 -12.43
C LEU A 104 11.44 -10.71 -13.96
N SER A 105 12.18 -9.85 -14.65
CA SER A 105 12.36 -9.97 -16.10
C SER A 105 13.24 -11.19 -16.39
N LEU A 106 12.77 -12.06 -17.28
CA LEU A 106 13.58 -13.13 -17.88
C LEU A 106 14.63 -12.54 -18.83
#